data_AF-A0A423HCL2-F1
#
_entry.id   AF-A0A423HCL2-F1
#
_cell.length_a   1.000
_cell.length_b   1.000
_cell.length_c   1.000
_cell.angle_alpha   90.00
_cell.angle_beta   90.00
_cell.angle_gamma   90.00
#
_symmetry.space_group_name_H-M   'P 1'
#
loop_
_entity.id
_entity.type
_entity.pdbx_description
1 polymer ?
#
loop_
_entity_poly.entity_id
_entity_poly.type
_entity_poly.pdbx_seq_one_letter_code
_entity_poly.pdbx_strand_id
1 'polypeptide(L)'
;MFASLPLTALRAFESASRLLSFKAAAEELSVTPTAISHQVRSLEDWLGVALFERLPRQVRLTEGGERLFRSLHGALLEVAQSVDTLRPQRNASTLTLSTTAAFAALWLVPRLGRFYAQHPNINVRLDTHCEVIDLHQDASVDLVLRYSLDDYPNLYGLCLFDESFGVYGSPEQVALAARRTPTLISVCWHNSKLYAHGWEAWCAKAGENWLNPQPAIREY
;
A
#
# COMPACT_ATOMS: atom_id res chain seq x y z
N MET A 1 -1.50 33.47 11.81
CA MET A 1 -1.40 33.98 10.43
C MET A 1 -1.96 32.97 9.42
N PHE A 2 -1.58 31.68 9.45
CA PHE A 2 -2.06 30.69 8.47
C PHE A 2 -3.41 30.01 8.76
N ALA A 3 -3.96 30.18 9.97
CA ALA A 3 -5.17 29.47 10.41
C ALA A 3 -6.42 29.77 9.56
N SER A 4 -6.47 30.94 8.91
CA SER A 4 -7.58 31.35 8.04
C SER A 4 -7.32 31.11 6.55
N LEU A 5 -6.15 30.55 6.18
CA LEU A 5 -5.78 30.36 4.79
C LEU A 5 -6.52 29.13 4.21
N PRO A 6 -7.29 29.26 3.12
CA PRO A 6 -8.03 28.14 2.56
C PRO A 6 -7.11 27.25 1.70
N LEU A 7 -6.27 26.42 2.35
CA LEU A 7 -5.23 25.62 1.69
C LEU A 7 -5.77 24.69 0.60
N THR A 8 -6.93 24.06 0.81
CA THR A 8 -7.57 23.21 -0.20
C THR A 8 -7.98 24.02 -1.43
N ALA A 9 -8.49 25.24 -1.22
CA ALA A 9 -8.94 26.11 -2.29
C ALA A 9 -7.76 26.70 -3.08
N LEU A 10 -6.68 27.07 -2.37
CA LEU A 10 -5.41 27.48 -2.98
C LEU A 10 -4.80 26.35 -3.82
N ARG A 11 -4.79 25.11 -3.31
CA ARG A 11 -4.31 23.94 -4.08
C ARG A 11 -5.15 23.68 -5.33
N ALA A 12 -6.47 23.78 -5.22
CA ALA A 12 -7.38 23.64 -6.37
C ALA A 12 -7.18 24.75 -7.41
N PHE A 13 -7.02 25.99 -6.95
CA PHE A 13 -6.73 27.13 -7.81
C PHE A 13 -5.40 26.98 -8.55
N GLU A 14 -4.31 26.58 -7.86
CA GLU A 14 -3.00 26.38 -8.51
C GLU A 14 -3.08 25.35 -9.64
N SER A 15 -3.68 24.19 -9.37
CA SER A 15 -3.82 23.11 -10.35
C SER A 15 -4.66 23.56 -11.56
N ALA A 16 -5.81 24.21 -11.32
CA ALA A 16 -6.66 24.73 -12.38
C ALA A 16 -5.99 25.84 -13.22
N SER A 17 -5.14 26.66 -12.58
CA SER A 17 -4.38 27.73 -13.23
C SER A 17 -3.27 27.17 -14.12
N ARG A 18 -2.48 26.21 -13.61
CA ARG A 18 -1.38 25.58 -14.36
C ARG A 18 -1.86 24.77 -15.55
N LEU A 19 -2.96 24.04 -15.38
CA LEU A 19 -3.51 23.16 -16.43
C LEU A 19 -4.49 23.88 -17.36
N LEU A 20 -4.89 25.11 -17.03
CA LEU A 20 -5.93 25.87 -17.73
C LEU A 20 -7.19 25.02 -18.00
N SER A 21 -7.56 24.18 -17.03
CA SER A 21 -8.66 23.24 -17.16
C SER A 21 -9.13 22.74 -15.80
N PHE A 22 -10.40 22.98 -15.46
CA PHE A 22 -11.01 22.42 -14.25
C PHE A 22 -11.17 20.90 -14.31
N LYS A 23 -11.31 20.33 -15.52
CA LYS A 23 -11.39 18.88 -15.69
C LYS A 23 -10.04 18.22 -15.40
N ALA A 24 -8.97 18.74 -16.00
CA ALA A 24 -7.63 18.20 -15.80
C ALA A 24 -7.17 18.39 -14.35
N ALA A 25 -7.50 19.52 -13.72
CA ALA A 25 -7.24 19.75 -12.30
C ALA A 25 -7.99 18.78 -11.38
N ALA A 26 -9.22 18.41 -11.75
CA ALA A 26 -10.01 17.43 -11.00
C ALA A 26 -9.38 16.03 -11.09
N GLU A 27 -8.93 15.64 -12.28
CA GLU A 27 -8.18 14.40 -12.51
C GLU A 27 -6.88 14.37 -11.70
N GLU A 28 -6.07 15.45 -11.74
CA GLU A 28 -4.83 15.56 -10.99
C GLU A 28 -5.05 15.45 -9.47
N LEU A 29 -6.07 16.11 -8.95
CA LEU A 29 -6.36 16.14 -7.51
C LEU A 29 -7.27 15.01 -7.04
N SER A 30 -7.61 14.06 -7.93
CA SER A 30 -8.49 12.92 -7.64
C SER A 30 -9.85 13.32 -7.03
N VAL A 31 -10.48 14.36 -7.59
CA VAL A 31 -11.79 14.85 -7.18
C VAL A 31 -12.69 15.09 -8.39
N THR A 32 -13.92 15.56 -8.17
CA THR A 32 -14.84 15.89 -9.28
C THR A 32 -14.59 17.32 -9.82
N PRO A 33 -14.86 17.59 -11.11
CA PRO A 33 -14.80 18.96 -11.65
C PRO A 33 -15.68 19.96 -10.89
N THR A 34 -16.82 19.50 -10.37
CA THR A 34 -17.71 20.30 -9.51
C THR A 34 -17.03 20.69 -8.20
N ALA A 35 -16.26 19.79 -7.59
CA ALA A 35 -15.51 20.08 -6.38
C ALA A 35 -14.42 21.13 -6.62
N ILE A 36 -13.67 21.03 -7.73
CA ILE A 36 -12.69 22.07 -8.10
C ILE A 36 -13.38 23.43 -8.30
N SER A 37 -14.50 23.45 -9.03
CA SER A 37 -15.25 24.68 -9.30
C SER A 37 -15.75 25.33 -8.00
N HIS A 38 -16.21 24.52 -7.04
CA HIS A 38 -16.64 25.00 -5.73
C HIS A 38 -15.47 25.57 -4.90
N GLN A 39 -14.32 24.88 -4.89
CA GLN A 39 -13.13 25.34 -4.18
C GLN A 39 -12.62 26.67 -4.74
N VAL A 40 -12.56 26.80 -6.07
CA VAL A 40 -12.15 28.04 -6.74
C VAL A 40 -13.11 29.18 -6.42
N ARG A 41 -14.43 28.94 -6.50
CA ARG A 41 -15.43 29.96 -6.14
C ARG A 41 -15.30 30.40 -4.69
N SER A 42 -15.11 29.45 -3.77
CA SER A 42 -14.89 29.76 -2.35
C SER A 42 -13.63 30.61 -2.13
N LEU A 43 -12.58 30.42 -2.92
CA LEU A 43 -11.37 31.26 -2.86
C LEU A 43 -11.65 32.67 -3.38
N GLU A 44 -12.35 32.79 -4.51
CA GLU A 44 -12.76 34.07 -5.08
C GLU A 44 -13.65 34.85 -4.11
N ASP A 45 -14.61 34.19 -3.46
CA ASP A 45 -15.48 34.78 -2.44
C ASP A 45 -14.67 35.24 -1.20
N TRP A 46 -13.69 34.45 -0.78
CA TRP A 46 -12.82 34.79 0.35
C TRP A 46 -11.92 36.00 0.04
N LEU A 47 -11.42 36.11 -1.20
CA LEU A 47 -10.60 37.24 -1.66
C LEU A 47 -11.45 38.48 -2.05
N GLY A 48 -12.73 38.29 -2.34
CA GLY A 48 -13.62 39.32 -2.89
C GLY A 48 -13.31 39.71 -4.34
N VAL A 49 -12.54 38.89 -5.08
CA VAL A 49 -12.16 39.14 -6.47
C VAL A 49 -12.20 37.87 -7.32
N ALA A 50 -12.54 38.03 -8.60
CA ALA A 50 -12.48 36.93 -9.56
C ALA A 50 -11.02 36.64 -9.97
N LEU A 51 -10.65 35.36 -9.97
CA LEU A 51 -9.34 34.87 -10.38
C LEU A 51 -9.37 34.28 -11.79
N PHE A 52 -10.54 33.86 -12.28
CA PHE A 52 -10.74 33.41 -13.66
C PHE A 52 -11.70 34.32 -14.45
N GLU A 53 -11.46 34.42 -15.76
CA GLU A 53 -12.38 35.04 -16.71
C GLU A 53 -13.60 34.13 -16.95
N ARG A 54 -14.79 34.71 -17.08
CA ARG A 54 -16.03 33.98 -17.36
C ARG A 54 -16.16 33.68 -18.85
N LEU A 55 -15.51 32.61 -19.32
CA LEU A 55 -15.55 32.17 -20.72
C LEU A 55 -16.21 30.78 -20.86
N PRO A 56 -17.05 30.53 -21.88
CA PRO A 56 -17.82 29.28 -21.99
C PRO A 56 -17.01 28.00 -22.25
N ARG A 57 -15.79 28.12 -22.79
CA ARG A 57 -14.98 26.99 -23.27
C ARG A 57 -13.49 27.10 -22.96
N GLN A 58 -13.10 28.13 -22.22
CA GLN A 58 -11.70 28.41 -21.96
C GLN A 58 -11.54 28.80 -20.50
N VAL A 59 -10.54 28.24 -19.85
CA VAL A 59 -10.09 28.73 -18.54
C VAL A 59 -8.97 29.71 -18.80
N ARG A 60 -9.16 30.94 -18.34
CA ARG A 60 -8.16 32.01 -18.44
C ARG A 60 -8.13 32.79 -17.14
N LEU A 61 -6.94 33.16 -16.68
CA LEU A 61 -6.75 33.91 -15.45
C LEU A 61 -7.03 35.39 -15.66
N THR A 62 -7.58 36.03 -14.63
CA THR A 62 -7.56 37.49 -14.52
C THR A 62 -6.14 37.96 -14.18
N GLU A 63 -5.88 39.27 -14.25
CA GLU A 63 -4.60 39.82 -13.79
C GLU A 63 -4.33 39.49 -12.30
N GLY A 64 -5.39 39.47 -11.47
CA GLY A 64 -5.31 39.03 -10.08
C GLY A 64 -4.97 37.55 -9.96
N GLY A 65 -5.60 36.71 -10.79
CA GLY A 65 -5.29 35.29 -10.92
C GLY A 65 -3.84 35.02 -11.28
N GLU A 66 -3.30 35.70 -12.30
CA GLU A 66 -1.90 35.56 -12.73
C GLU A 66 -0.89 35.97 -11.64
N ARG A 67 -1.18 37.04 -10.88
CA ARG A 67 -0.33 37.44 -9.75
C ARG A 67 -0.35 36.40 -8.63
N LEU A 68 -1.53 35.91 -8.25
CA LEU A 68 -1.66 34.89 -7.23
C LEU A 68 -0.99 33.58 -7.65
N PHE A 69 -1.21 33.14 -8.90
CA PHE A 69 -0.65 31.92 -9.45
C PHE A 69 0.88 31.91 -9.37
N ARG A 70 1.55 32.97 -9.83
CA ARG A 70 3.02 33.05 -9.78
C ARG A 70 3.58 32.91 -8.37
N SER A 71 2.99 33.61 -7.40
CA SER A 71 3.44 33.54 -6.00
C SER A 71 3.13 32.18 -5.37
N LEU A 72 1.93 31.64 -5.63
CA LEU A 72 1.45 30.42 -5.01
C LEU A 72 2.18 29.18 -5.56
N HIS A 73 2.37 29.12 -6.88
CA HIS A 73 3.06 28.02 -7.53
C HIS A 73 4.50 27.89 -7.01
N GLY A 74 5.24 29.01 -6.90
CA GLY A 74 6.59 29.02 -6.33
C GLY A 74 6.63 28.53 -4.88
N ALA A 75 5.73 29.03 -4.03
CA ALA A 75 5.68 28.62 -2.63
C ALA A 75 5.31 27.14 -2.45
N LEU A 76 4.34 26.63 -3.21
CA LEU A 76 3.97 25.21 -3.16
C LEU A 76 5.09 24.31 -3.69
N LEU A 77 5.83 24.76 -4.70
CA LEU A 77 6.99 24.04 -5.21
C LEU A 77 8.11 23.94 -4.16
N GLU A 78 8.41 25.02 -3.44
CA GLU A 78 9.41 25.03 -2.37
C GLU A 78 9.04 24.08 -1.22
N VAL A 79 7.76 24.08 -0.82
CA VAL A 79 7.23 23.12 0.17
C VAL A 79 7.34 21.70 -0.35
N ALA A 80 6.95 21.44 -1.61
CA ALA A 80 7.03 20.11 -2.21
C ALA A 80 8.48 19.59 -2.22
N GLN A 81 9.44 20.41 -2.65
CA GLN A 81 10.86 20.06 -2.65
C GLN A 81 11.38 19.76 -1.23
N SER A 82 11.02 20.59 -0.25
CA SER A 82 11.41 20.39 1.15
C SER A 82 10.87 19.07 1.70
N VAL A 83 9.60 18.76 1.42
CA VAL A 83 8.98 17.48 1.80
C VAL A 83 9.67 16.31 1.09
N ASP A 84 10.00 16.44 -0.19
CA ASP A 84 10.71 15.41 -0.95
C ASP A 84 12.12 15.13 -0.40
N THR A 85 12.81 16.15 0.16
CA THR A 85 14.12 15.92 0.81
C THR A 85 14.03 15.10 2.09
N LEU A 86 12.88 15.10 2.75
CA LEU A 86 12.64 14.31 3.97
C LEU A 86 12.19 12.89 3.67
N ARG A 87 11.75 12.61 2.44
CA ARG A 87 11.42 11.25 2.03
C ARG A 87 12.71 10.42 2.01
N PRO A 88 12.68 9.15 2.45
CA PRO A 88 13.81 8.26 2.30
C PRO A 88 14.28 8.29 0.85
N GLN A 89 15.51 8.76 0.59
CA GLN A 89 16.08 8.67 -0.74
C GLN A 89 16.18 7.19 -1.08
N ARG A 90 15.36 6.74 -2.05
CA ARG A 90 15.54 5.43 -2.66
C ARG A 90 16.92 5.42 -3.29
N ASN A 91 17.86 4.80 -2.60
CA ASN A 91 19.17 4.56 -3.17
C ASN A 91 18.96 3.59 -4.32
N ALA A 92 19.23 4.01 -5.56
CA ALA A 92 19.03 3.18 -6.74
C ALA A 92 19.80 1.84 -6.67
N SER A 93 20.81 1.74 -5.81
CA SER A 93 21.57 0.52 -5.58
C SER A 93 21.05 -0.34 -4.41
N THR A 94 20.06 0.09 -3.64
CA THR A 94 19.56 -0.66 -2.49
C THR A 94 18.08 -0.96 -2.63
N LEU A 95 17.73 -2.23 -2.61
CA LEU A 95 16.36 -2.73 -2.64
C LEU A 95 15.96 -3.17 -1.23
N THR A 96 15.05 -2.45 -0.58
CA THR A 96 14.48 -2.82 0.72
C THR A 96 13.26 -3.70 0.51
N LEU A 97 13.37 -4.95 0.94
CA LEU A 97 12.35 -5.97 0.79
C LEU A 97 11.83 -6.38 2.17
N SER A 98 10.52 -6.23 2.40
CA SER A 98 9.89 -6.77 3.59
C SER A 98 9.31 -8.16 3.31
N THR A 99 9.60 -9.16 4.15
CA THR A 99 9.07 -10.54 4.01
C THR A 99 8.86 -11.22 5.36
N THR A 100 8.22 -12.40 5.39
CA THR A 100 8.11 -13.18 6.62
C THR A 100 9.46 -13.78 7.01
N ALA A 101 9.72 -13.94 8.30
CA ALA A 101 11.00 -14.49 8.78
C ALA A 101 11.29 -15.89 8.22
N ALA A 102 10.26 -16.75 8.14
CA ALA A 102 10.39 -18.09 7.58
C ALA A 102 10.76 -18.05 6.09
N PHE A 103 10.11 -17.20 5.30
CA PHE A 103 10.41 -17.06 3.88
C PHE A 103 11.83 -16.51 3.65
N ALA A 104 12.22 -15.49 4.42
CA ALA A 104 13.57 -14.93 4.39
C ALA A 104 14.61 -16.03 4.64
N ALA A 105 14.49 -16.76 5.75
CA ALA A 105 15.49 -17.71 6.20
C ALA A 105 15.56 -18.98 5.33
N LEU A 106 14.40 -19.55 4.99
CA LEU A 106 14.32 -20.87 4.36
C LEU A 106 14.42 -20.82 2.83
N TRP A 107 14.03 -19.70 2.22
CA TRP A 107 13.97 -19.60 0.77
C TRP A 107 14.86 -18.50 0.20
N LEU A 108 14.75 -17.27 0.71
CA LEU A 108 15.36 -16.10 0.08
C LEU A 108 16.86 -15.99 0.33
N VAL A 109 17.29 -15.97 1.60
CA VAL A 109 18.70 -15.81 2.00
C VAL A 109 19.62 -16.86 1.34
N PRO A 110 19.25 -18.16 1.28
CA PRO A 110 20.06 -19.17 0.57
C PRO A 110 20.29 -18.87 -0.92
N ARG A 111 19.43 -18.05 -1.54
CA ARG A 111 19.48 -17.72 -2.97
C ARG A 111 20.12 -16.35 -3.25
N LEU A 112 20.31 -15.50 -2.24
CA LEU A 112 20.88 -14.16 -2.41
C LEU A 112 22.30 -14.19 -2.96
N GLY A 113 23.11 -15.21 -2.64
CA GLY A 113 24.47 -15.33 -3.20
C GLY A 113 24.47 -15.39 -4.74
N ARG A 114 23.55 -16.19 -5.33
CA ARG A 114 23.40 -16.25 -6.79
C ARG A 114 22.89 -14.94 -7.36
N PHE A 115 21.96 -14.30 -6.66
CA PHE A 115 21.42 -13.01 -7.06
C PHE A 115 22.51 -11.94 -7.12
N TYR A 116 23.33 -11.80 -6.08
CA TYR A 116 24.43 -10.84 -6.05
C TYR A 116 25.49 -11.09 -7.12
N ALA A 117 25.74 -12.36 -7.47
CA ALA A 117 26.63 -12.69 -8.58
C ALA A 117 26.08 -12.21 -9.95
N GLN A 118 24.76 -12.23 -10.14
CA GLN A 118 24.10 -11.79 -11.38
C GLN A 118 23.82 -10.27 -11.39
N HIS A 119 23.66 -9.66 -10.22
CA HIS A 119 23.28 -8.26 -10.04
C HIS A 119 24.15 -7.58 -8.98
N PRO A 120 25.47 -7.40 -9.24
CA PRO A 120 26.42 -6.91 -8.23
C PRO A 120 26.17 -5.46 -7.77
N ASN A 121 25.42 -4.69 -8.55
CA ASN A 121 25.09 -3.29 -8.26
C ASN A 121 23.83 -3.13 -7.38
N ILE A 122 23.17 -4.22 -7.02
CA ILE A 122 21.95 -4.22 -6.21
C ILE A 122 22.28 -4.85 -4.86
N ASN A 123 22.13 -4.06 -3.80
CA ASN A 123 22.17 -4.51 -2.42
C ASN A 123 20.75 -4.79 -1.93
N VAL A 124 20.49 -5.96 -1.33
CA VAL A 124 19.16 -6.29 -0.80
C VAL A 124 19.17 -6.11 0.71
N ARG A 125 18.34 -5.19 1.20
CA ARG A 125 18.05 -5.03 2.63
C ARG A 125 16.78 -5.81 2.95
N LEU A 126 16.87 -6.73 3.89
CA LEU A 126 15.72 -7.49 4.36
C LEU A 126 15.14 -6.86 5.61
N ASP A 127 13.84 -6.68 5.61
CA ASP A 127 13.05 -6.41 6.79
C ASP A 127 12.12 -7.61 7.04
N THR A 128 12.13 -8.15 8.26
CA THR A 128 11.37 -9.35 8.61
C THR A 128 10.32 -9.02 9.66
N HIS A 129 9.19 -8.51 9.20
CA HIS A 129 7.98 -8.32 9.99
C HIS A 129 6.79 -8.92 9.25
N CYS A 130 5.77 -9.34 9.99
CA CYS A 130 4.58 -9.95 9.41
C CYS A 130 3.37 -9.04 9.43
N GLU A 131 3.52 -7.83 9.95
CA GLU A 131 2.51 -6.80 9.78
C GLU A 131 2.38 -6.42 8.30
N VAL A 132 1.16 -6.03 7.93
CA VAL A 132 0.86 -5.50 6.60
C VAL A 132 1.42 -4.08 6.55
N ILE A 133 2.48 -3.90 5.77
CA ILE A 133 3.09 -2.58 5.55
C ILE A 133 2.30 -1.87 4.47
N ASP A 134 1.83 -0.66 4.76
CA ASP A 134 1.26 0.22 3.75
C ASP A 134 2.39 0.86 2.94
N LEU A 135 2.66 0.29 1.76
CA LEU A 135 3.67 0.79 0.83
C LEU A 135 3.42 2.23 0.35
N HIS A 136 2.19 2.75 0.48
CA HIS A 136 1.91 4.16 0.17
C HIS A 136 2.36 5.11 1.29
N GLN A 137 2.42 4.62 2.53
CA GLN A 137 2.81 5.41 3.70
C GLN A 137 4.28 5.23 4.06
N ASP A 138 4.83 4.03 3.88
CA ASP A 138 6.23 3.73 4.17
C ASP A 138 7.06 3.60 2.89
N ALA A 139 7.61 4.73 2.46
CA ALA A 139 8.48 4.80 1.29
C ALA A 139 9.87 4.15 1.50
N SER A 140 10.19 3.69 2.71
CA SER A 140 11.47 3.02 3.00
C SER A 140 11.52 1.57 2.51
N VAL A 141 10.35 0.98 2.24
CA VAL A 141 10.19 -0.38 1.70
C VAL A 141 9.85 -0.29 0.21
N ASP A 142 10.60 -1.01 -0.62
CA ASP A 142 10.40 -1.03 -2.07
C ASP A 142 9.46 -2.16 -2.50
N LEU A 143 9.51 -3.30 -1.80
CA LEU A 143 8.79 -4.52 -2.14
C LEU A 143 8.33 -5.25 -0.89
N VAL A 144 7.18 -5.91 -0.98
CA VAL A 144 6.61 -6.74 0.09
C VAL A 144 6.33 -8.14 -0.46
N LEU A 145 6.81 -9.16 0.24
CA LEU A 145 6.48 -10.56 0.00
C LEU A 145 5.67 -11.10 1.17
N ARG A 146 4.42 -11.46 0.93
CA ARG A 146 3.48 -11.95 1.94
C ARG A 146 2.61 -13.05 1.34
N TYR A 147 2.09 -13.87 2.24
CA TYR A 147 0.93 -14.69 1.97
C TYR A 147 -0.30 -13.78 2.07
N SER A 148 -1.13 -13.78 1.03
CA SER A 148 -2.40 -13.07 1.07
C SER A 148 -3.46 -13.84 0.33
N LEU A 149 -4.65 -13.86 0.91
CA LEU A 149 -5.90 -14.21 0.22
C LEU A 149 -6.68 -12.94 -0.16
N ASP A 150 -6.16 -11.78 0.22
CA ASP A 150 -6.77 -10.47 0.02
C ASP A 150 -6.25 -9.82 -1.26
N ASP A 151 -7.11 -9.02 -1.89
CA ASP A 151 -6.78 -8.20 -3.05
C ASP A 151 -6.37 -6.78 -2.62
N TYR A 152 -5.34 -6.23 -3.24
CA TYR A 152 -4.80 -4.90 -2.94
C TYR A 152 -4.91 -4.01 -4.20
N PRO A 153 -6.08 -3.39 -4.45
CA PRO A 153 -6.37 -2.74 -5.72
C PRO A 153 -5.45 -1.55 -6.06
N ASN A 154 -4.81 -0.96 -5.05
CA ASN A 154 -3.90 0.18 -5.21
C ASN A 154 -2.42 -0.25 -5.24
N LEU A 155 -2.13 -1.54 -5.33
CA LEU A 155 -0.77 -2.08 -5.41
C LEU A 155 -0.65 -2.99 -6.64
N TYR A 156 0.54 -3.03 -7.23
CA TYR A 156 0.85 -4.07 -8.20
C TYR A 156 1.15 -5.38 -7.46
N GLY A 157 0.25 -6.36 -7.61
CA GLY A 157 0.39 -7.70 -7.04
C GLY A 157 0.88 -8.70 -8.09
N LEU A 158 1.86 -9.53 -7.72
CA LEU A 158 2.30 -10.68 -8.51
C LEU A 158 2.23 -11.94 -7.65
N CYS A 159 1.42 -12.92 -8.07
CA CYS A 159 1.45 -14.25 -7.48
C CYS A 159 2.70 -14.99 -7.96
N LEU A 160 3.61 -15.32 -7.03
CA LEU A 160 4.88 -15.97 -7.36
C LEU A 160 4.76 -17.50 -7.42
N PHE A 161 4.12 -18.10 -6.40
CA PHE A 161 3.91 -19.54 -6.30
C PHE A 161 2.85 -19.83 -5.24
N ASP A 162 2.22 -20.99 -5.37
CA ASP A 162 1.29 -21.51 -4.38
C ASP A 162 2.06 -22.10 -3.19
N GLU A 163 1.53 -21.90 -1.99
CA GLU A 163 1.98 -22.58 -0.77
C GLU A 163 0.96 -23.65 -0.37
N SER A 164 1.45 -24.76 0.17
CA SER A 164 0.59 -25.85 0.65
C SER A 164 0.83 -26.17 2.12
N PHE A 165 -0.26 -26.32 2.87
CA PHE A 165 -0.21 -26.84 4.24
C PHE A 165 -0.14 -28.36 4.25
N GLY A 166 0.85 -28.88 4.97
CA GLY A 166 1.00 -30.30 5.28
C GLY A 166 0.67 -30.59 6.73
N VAL A 167 0.03 -31.74 6.99
CA VAL A 167 -0.20 -32.25 8.33
C VAL A 167 0.82 -33.33 8.62
N TYR A 168 1.47 -33.22 9.77
CA TYR A 168 2.55 -34.12 10.19
C TYR A 168 2.25 -34.68 11.57
N GLY A 169 2.65 -35.93 11.79
CA GLY A 169 2.54 -36.61 13.08
C GLY A 169 3.60 -37.71 13.18
N SER A 170 3.85 -38.21 14.39
CA SER A 170 4.69 -39.40 14.53
C SER A 170 4.05 -40.59 13.80
N PRO A 171 4.83 -41.57 13.30
CA PRO A 171 4.29 -42.71 12.58
C PRO A 171 3.15 -43.43 13.33
N GLU A 172 3.27 -43.53 14.66
CA GLU A 172 2.24 -44.10 15.53
C GLU A 172 0.94 -43.26 15.54
N GLN A 173 1.04 -41.93 15.67
CA GLN A 173 -0.15 -41.07 15.65
C GLN A 173 -0.83 -41.05 14.29
N VAL A 174 -0.05 -41.07 13.20
CA VAL A 174 -0.60 -41.14 11.83
C VAL A 174 -1.35 -42.46 11.63
N ALA A 175 -0.80 -43.59 12.08
CA ALA A 175 -1.48 -44.88 12.01
C ALA A 175 -2.78 -44.92 12.83
N LEU A 176 -2.80 -44.21 13.98
CA LEU A 176 -3.97 -44.08 14.83
C LEU A 176 -5.04 -43.14 14.25
N ALA A 177 -4.65 -42.12 13.48
CA ALA A 177 -5.58 -41.14 12.90
C ALA A 177 -6.63 -41.79 11.97
N ALA A 178 -6.34 -42.94 11.37
CA ALA A 178 -7.31 -43.71 10.58
C ALA A 178 -8.42 -44.38 11.42
N ARG A 179 -8.26 -44.44 12.75
CA ARG A 179 -9.17 -45.14 13.68
C ARG A 179 -9.80 -44.21 14.71
N ARG A 180 -9.22 -43.04 14.94
CA ARG A 180 -9.69 -42.04 15.91
C ARG A 180 -9.34 -40.63 15.42
N THR A 181 -10.18 -39.66 15.76
CA THR A 181 -9.87 -38.24 15.54
C THR A 181 -8.64 -37.85 16.36
N PRO A 182 -7.56 -37.33 15.73
CA PRO A 182 -6.37 -36.90 16.45
C PRO A 182 -6.61 -35.59 17.21
N THR A 183 -5.79 -35.33 18.22
CA THR A 183 -5.65 -33.98 18.77
C THR A 183 -4.88 -33.13 17.75
N LEU A 184 -5.49 -32.04 17.30
CA LEU A 184 -4.88 -31.14 16.34
C LEU A 184 -3.99 -30.13 17.06
N ILE A 185 -2.87 -29.78 16.43
CA ILE A 185 -1.97 -28.74 16.92
C ILE A 185 -2.03 -27.61 15.91
N SER A 186 -2.43 -26.42 16.36
CA SER A 186 -2.41 -25.20 15.56
C SER A 186 -1.41 -24.22 16.15
N VAL A 187 -0.80 -23.40 15.29
CA VAL A 187 0.05 -22.29 15.73
C VAL A 187 -0.69 -20.99 15.44
N CYS A 188 -0.99 -20.23 16.47
CA CYS A 188 -1.68 -18.95 16.36
C CYS A 188 -0.64 -17.84 16.27
N TRP A 189 -0.20 -17.56 15.04
CA TRP A 189 0.81 -16.55 14.80
C TRP A 189 0.18 -15.14 14.72
N HIS A 190 0.13 -14.43 15.84
CA HIS A 190 -0.46 -13.09 15.94
C HIS A 190 -1.93 -13.08 15.44
N ASN A 191 -2.37 -12.06 14.69
CA ASN A 191 -3.70 -11.97 14.09
C ASN A 191 -3.85 -12.77 12.78
N SER A 192 -2.92 -13.69 12.47
CA SER A 192 -2.98 -14.46 11.24
C SER A 192 -4.11 -15.49 11.28
N LYS A 193 -5.05 -15.39 10.33
CA LYS A 193 -6.10 -16.40 10.10
C LYS A 193 -5.62 -17.57 9.23
N LEU A 194 -4.39 -17.51 8.74
CA LEU A 194 -3.81 -18.45 7.78
C LEU A 194 -3.89 -19.91 8.29
N TYR A 195 -3.55 -20.12 9.56
CA TYR A 195 -3.51 -21.47 10.15
C TYR A 195 -4.89 -22.03 10.52
N ALA A 196 -5.85 -21.17 10.89
CA ALA A 196 -7.23 -21.60 11.13
C ALA A 196 -7.88 -22.10 9.84
N HIS A 197 -7.71 -21.37 8.73
CA HIS A 197 -8.15 -21.82 7.41
C HIS A 197 -7.39 -23.06 6.92
N GLY A 198 -6.15 -23.27 7.38
CA GLY A 198 -5.34 -24.42 7.05
C GLY A 198 -5.97 -25.77 7.44
N TRP A 199 -6.52 -25.88 8.65
CA TRP A 199 -7.17 -27.13 9.11
C TRP A 199 -8.46 -27.43 8.37
N GLU A 200 -9.29 -26.41 8.13
CA GLU A 200 -10.53 -26.54 7.34
C GLU A 200 -10.23 -26.99 5.91
N ALA A 201 -9.30 -26.30 5.24
CA ALA A 201 -8.89 -26.61 3.88
C ALA A 201 -8.27 -28.00 3.77
N TRP A 202 -7.45 -28.41 4.74
CA TRP A 202 -6.84 -29.73 4.76
C TRP A 202 -7.87 -30.84 4.96
N CYS A 203 -8.77 -30.71 5.95
CA CYS A 203 -9.81 -31.71 6.21
C CYS A 203 -10.72 -31.89 4.99
N ALA A 204 -11.16 -30.79 4.37
CA ALA A 204 -11.96 -30.83 3.15
C ALA A 204 -11.26 -31.55 2.00
N LYS A 205 -9.95 -31.33 1.83
CA LYS A 205 -9.14 -31.97 0.78
C LYS A 205 -8.84 -33.45 1.08
N ALA A 206 -8.66 -33.80 2.34
CA ALA A 206 -8.40 -35.17 2.79
C ALA A 206 -9.69 -36.03 2.86
N GLY A 207 -10.87 -35.40 2.82
CA GLY A 207 -12.15 -36.08 3.04
C GLY A 207 -12.38 -36.47 4.51
N GLU A 208 -11.66 -35.81 5.43
CA GLU A 208 -11.72 -36.08 6.87
C GLU A 208 -12.70 -35.13 7.55
N ASN A 209 -13.42 -35.63 8.56
CA ASN A 209 -14.36 -34.82 9.34
C ASN A 209 -13.84 -34.54 10.77
N TRP A 210 -12.52 -34.38 10.92
CA TRP A 210 -11.91 -34.21 12.24
C TRP A 210 -12.38 -32.97 12.99
N LEU A 211 -12.90 -31.98 12.27
CA LEU A 211 -13.44 -30.75 12.85
C LEU A 211 -14.85 -30.91 13.46
N ASN A 212 -15.49 -32.08 13.32
CA ASN A 212 -16.85 -32.32 13.81
C ASN A 212 -17.02 -33.71 14.48
N PRO A 213 -17.38 -33.79 15.79
CA PRO A 213 -17.54 -32.68 16.73
C PRO A 213 -16.19 -32.03 17.07
N GLN A 214 -16.22 -30.78 17.57
CA GLN A 214 -15.04 -29.95 17.86
C GLN A 214 -13.84 -30.78 18.37
N PRO A 215 -12.74 -30.91 17.61
CA PRO A 215 -11.61 -31.68 18.03
C PRO A 215 -10.91 -31.00 19.20
N ALA A 216 -10.13 -31.77 19.95
CA ALA A 216 -9.17 -31.17 20.85
C ALA A 216 -8.11 -30.45 19.99
N ILE A 217 -8.17 -29.12 19.95
CA ILE A 217 -7.15 -28.26 19.32
C ILE A 217 -6.27 -27.71 20.44
N ARG A 218 -4.96 -27.92 20.31
CA ARG A 218 -3.95 -27.23 21.12
C ARG A 218 -3.34 -26.11 20.31
N GLU A 219 -3.45 -24.89 20.81
CA GLU A 219 -2.88 -23.71 20.20
C GLU A 219 -1.56 -23.36 20.87
N TYR A 220 -0.57 -22.98 20.07
CA TYR A 220 0.74 -22.50 20.49
C TYR A 220 1.07 -21.16 19.84
#